data_AF-A0A0P9QBI3-F1
#
_entry.id   AF-A0A0P9QBI3-F1
#
_cell.length_a   1.000
_cell.length_b   1.000
_cell.length_c   1.000
_cell.angle_alpha   90.00
_cell.angle_beta   90.00
_cell.angle_gamma   90.00
#
_symmetry.space_group_name_H-M   'P 1'
#
loop_
_entity.id
_entity.type
_entity.pdbx_description
1 polymer ?
#
loop_
_entity_poly.entity_id
_entity_poly.type
_entity_poly.pdbx_seq_one_letter_code
_entity_poly.pdbx_strand_id
1 'polypeptide(L)'
;MMRVDLGEHDGLEGLPRFQMAVQQVRRLGRLMYVSGGVGAFGLLLALSIDLFSPGSLWMAVLGNASAALILLAAGLQSARHVAMWRARALAAPVAADSPATAQALDETGWYERLLTRLSDSGESLVRHIGSSTLWLAGWAVLALIVIRAFWNLTLSGSDLSTSGNLVGSILLLLAFGLLVIERQLSSEPEGQSPEAGALAQLVRMTLIVLLVGALCLFFSSADRVWPARLAVLTGLLPLGVALEFLLRAVLSVFSPRTPRLEPRLLAASFIADLLRWPPRPLLALQHELHNRFGIDLRQIWAFTYMRRAFLPVLAVVAALGWALSGVHEIPMQGRGIYERFGKPVEVFGPGLHVGLPWPFGRVLAVENGVVHELATSVSAADAAEQTLDPAEGPPPGSANRLWDASHINEKSQVIASSAGDKQSFQIVNMDVRFVYRIGLTDAAAMASTYNSADIPSLIRSTASRVLVHDFASRTLDELLGEQRSGLADDIGKAVQADLQRLDSGVELLATVVEAIHPPAGAANAYHAVQAAQIGAQALISRERGAASDKAN
;
A
#
# COMPACT_ATOMS: atom_id res chain seq x y z
N MET A 1 -19.81 30.94 26.59
CA MET A 1 -20.02 32.39 26.76
C MET A 1 -21.47 32.74 26.42
N MET A 2 -22.06 33.72 27.11
CA MET A 2 -23.43 34.19 26.87
C MET A 2 -23.48 34.97 25.53
N ARG A 3 -24.44 34.62 24.67
CA ARG A 3 -24.66 35.29 23.38
C ARG A 3 -25.21 36.70 23.62
N VAL A 4 -24.84 37.65 22.78
CA VAL A 4 -25.43 39.00 22.83
C VAL A 4 -26.73 39.02 22.05
N ASP A 5 -27.79 39.52 22.70
CA ASP A 5 -29.02 39.96 22.04
C ASP A 5 -28.97 41.48 21.88
N LEU A 6 -29.10 41.95 20.64
CA LEU A 6 -29.14 43.37 20.30
C LEU A 6 -30.34 44.11 20.93
N GLY A 7 -31.36 43.40 21.43
CA GLY A 7 -32.51 43.99 22.11
C GLY A 7 -32.38 44.19 23.62
N GLU A 8 -31.43 43.51 24.28
CA GLU A 8 -31.28 43.55 25.76
C GLU A 8 -29.95 44.15 26.23
N HIS A 9 -28.94 44.28 25.35
CA HIS A 9 -27.62 44.76 25.72
C HIS A 9 -27.37 46.20 25.26
N ASP A 10 -27.44 47.15 26.21
CA ASP A 10 -26.92 48.51 26.03
C ASP A 10 -25.39 48.52 26.23
N GLY A 11 -24.64 49.02 25.23
CA GLY A 11 -23.18 49.21 25.33
C GLY A 11 -22.31 48.22 24.53
N LEU A 12 -22.69 47.92 23.27
CA LEU A 12 -21.88 47.09 22.36
C LEU A 12 -20.44 47.60 22.17
N GLU A 13 -20.23 48.92 22.30
CA GLU A 13 -18.93 49.58 22.22
C GLU A 13 -17.97 49.19 23.36
N GLY A 14 -18.49 48.73 24.51
CA GLY A 14 -17.67 48.29 25.65
C GLY A 14 -17.12 46.86 25.50
N LEU A 15 -17.58 46.11 24.49
CA LEU A 15 -17.17 44.72 24.29
C LEU A 15 -15.99 44.63 23.30
N PRO A 16 -14.82 44.11 23.71
CA PRO A 16 -13.63 44.08 22.87
C PRO A 16 -13.81 43.24 21.59
N ARG A 17 -14.67 42.21 21.61
CA ARG A 17 -15.05 41.42 20.43
C ARG A 17 -15.80 42.18 19.34
N PHE A 18 -16.50 43.28 19.67
CA PHE A 18 -17.18 44.13 18.69
C PHE A 18 -16.23 45.21 18.14
N GLN A 19 -15.39 45.80 18.98
CA GLN A 19 -14.37 46.77 18.54
C GLN A 19 -13.36 46.16 17.55
N MET A 20 -12.93 44.92 17.80
CA MET A 20 -11.96 44.21 16.96
C MET A 20 -12.58 43.55 15.72
N ALA A 21 -13.90 43.58 15.55
CA ALA A 21 -14.61 42.82 14.52
C ALA A 21 -14.13 43.16 13.10
N VAL A 22 -13.92 44.43 12.76
CA VAL A 22 -13.46 44.85 11.42
C VAL A 22 -12.07 44.32 11.11
N GLN A 23 -11.16 44.34 12.09
CA GLN A 23 -9.81 43.80 11.93
C GLN A 23 -9.85 42.27 11.79
N GLN A 24 -10.67 41.59 12.59
CA GLN A 24 -10.89 40.15 12.51
C GLN A 24 -11.44 39.72 11.15
N VAL A 25 -12.40 40.45 10.56
CA VAL A 25 -12.92 40.16 9.22
C VAL A 25 -11.80 40.16 8.17
N ARG A 26 -10.90 41.15 8.21
CA ARG A 26 -9.78 41.24 7.26
C ARG A 26 -8.77 40.11 7.48
N ARG A 27 -8.40 39.81 8.72
CA ARG A 27 -7.44 38.76 9.06
C ARG A 27 -7.97 37.37 8.70
N LEU A 28 -9.19 37.04 9.13
CA LEU A 28 -9.84 35.76 8.81
C LEU A 28 -10.05 35.62 7.30
N GLY A 29 -10.39 36.71 6.60
CA GLY A 29 -10.48 36.73 5.14
C GLY A 29 -9.17 36.38 4.45
N ARG A 30 -8.05 37.00 4.86
CA ARG A 30 -6.72 36.68 4.31
C ARG A 30 -6.35 35.22 4.52
N LEU A 31 -6.51 34.72 5.75
CA LEU A 31 -6.21 33.32 6.08
C LEU A 31 -7.10 32.34 5.30
N MET A 32 -8.38 32.66 5.12
CA MET A 32 -9.32 31.86 4.34
C MET A 32 -8.88 31.75 2.87
N TYR A 33 -8.53 32.87 2.22
CA TYR A 33 -8.08 32.84 0.83
C TYR A 33 -6.73 32.14 0.67
N VAL A 34 -5.79 32.32 1.60
CA VAL A 34 -4.49 31.64 1.55
C VAL A 34 -4.65 30.13 1.74
N SER A 35 -5.35 29.69 2.79
CA SER A 35 -5.59 28.26 3.03
C SER A 35 -6.38 27.60 1.92
N GLY A 36 -7.47 28.23 1.46
CA GLY A 36 -8.27 27.74 0.34
C GLY A 36 -7.49 27.70 -0.98
N GLY A 37 -6.68 28.72 -1.25
CA GLY A 37 -5.84 28.79 -2.46
C GLY A 37 -4.74 27.72 -2.47
N VAL A 38 -4.04 27.52 -1.36
CA VAL A 38 -3.03 26.45 -1.23
C VAL A 38 -3.70 25.07 -1.31
N GLY A 39 -4.87 24.89 -0.69
CA GLY A 39 -5.64 23.65 -0.78
C GLY A 39 -6.08 23.33 -2.21
N ALA A 40 -6.61 24.33 -2.94
CA ALA A 40 -6.99 24.20 -4.33
C ALA A 40 -5.80 23.91 -5.26
N PHE A 41 -4.66 24.59 -5.05
CA PHE A 41 -3.43 24.32 -5.79
C PHE A 41 -2.92 22.90 -5.55
N GLY A 42 -2.90 22.44 -4.29
CA GLY A 42 -2.55 21.06 -3.96
C GLY A 42 -3.48 20.04 -4.60
N LEU A 43 -4.78 20.36 -4.73
CA LEU A 43 -5.77 19.48 -5.35
C LEU A 43 -5.56 19.40 -6.86
N LEU A 44 -5.31 20.54 -7.52
CA LEU A 44 -4.97 20.59 -8.94
C LEU A 44 -3.69 19.81 -9.23
N LEU A 45 -2.69 19.92 -8.36
CA LEU A 45 -1.45 19.15 -8.47
C LEU A 45 -1.72 17.64 -8.30
N ALA A 46 -2.54 17.25 -7.32
CA ALA A 46 -2.92 15.85 -7.11
C ALA A 46 -3.64 15.26 -8.33
N LEU A 47 -4.61 15.98 -8.89
CA LEU A 47 -5.34 15.59 -10.11
C LEU A 47 -4.43 15.52 -11.33
N SER A 48 -3.46 16.44 -11.43
CA SER A 48 -2.49 16.43 -12.52
C SER A 48 -1.57 15.20 -12.43
N ILE A 49 -1.11 14.86 -11.23
CA ILE A 49 -0.26 13.67 -11.01
C ILE A 49 -1.04 12.37 -11.27
N ASP A 50 -2.30 12.30 -10.85
CA ASP A 50 -3.18 11.14 -11.09
C ASP A 50 -3.30 10.80 -12.58
N LEU A 51 -3.31 11.82 -13.46
CA LEU A 51 -3.37 11.63 -14.91
C LEU A 51 -2.15 10.87 -15.49
N PHE A 52 -0.98 10.99 -14.86
CA PHE A 52 0.28 10.39 -15.34
C PHE A 52 0.75 9.19 -14.51
N SER A 53 0.36 9.10 -13.24
CA SER A 53 0.78 8.05 -12.31
C SER A 53 -0.37 7.68 -11.37
N PRO A 54 -1.40 6.96 -11.88
CA PRO A 54 -2.52 6.52 -11.08
C PRO A 54 -2.05 5.53 -10.01
N GLY A 55 -2.57 5.67 -8.79
CA GLY A 55 -2.18 4.83 -7.65
C GLY A 55 -0.83 5.21 -7.03
N SER A 56 -0.39 6.46 -7.18
CA SER A 56 0.80 6.97 -6.52
C SER A 56 0.54 7.43 -5.08
N LEU A 57 1.56 7.34 -4.21
CA LEU A 57 1.54 7.91 -2.85
C LEU A 57 1.18 9.40 -2.84
N TRP A 58 1.53 10.13 -3.90
CA TRP A 58 1.24 11.56 -4.06
C TRP A 58 -0.24 11.88 -3.90
N MET A 59 -1.12 11.01 -4.40
CA MET A 59 -2.57 11.21 -4.36
C MET A 59 -3.07 11.23 -2.92
N ALA A 60 -2.61 10.28 -2.10
CA ALA A 60 -3.00 10.18 -0.71
C ALA A 60 -2.49 11.39 0.10
N VAL A 61 -1.23 11.78 -0.08
CA VAL A 61 -0.62 12.89 0.68
C VAL A 61 -1.22 14.24 0.27
N LEU A 62 -1.22 14.57 -1.02
CA LEU A 62 -1.72 15.85 -1.52
C LEU A 62 -3.24 15.95 -1.38
N GLY A 63 -3.98 14.88 -1.65
CA GLY A 63 -5.43 14.85 -1.50
C GLY A 63 -5.87 15.10 -0.06
N ASN A 64 -5.27 14.41 0.92
CA ASN A 64 -5.59 14.61 2.33
C ASN A 64 -5.16 16.00 2.84
N ALA A 65 -3.99 16.49 2.41
CA ALA A 65 -3.53 17.85 2.74
C ALA A 65 -4.49 18.92 2.18
N SER A 66 -4.92 18.78 0.93
CA SER A 66 -5.89 19.66 0.28
C SER A 66 -7.24 19.63 0.97
N ALA A 67 -7.76 18.45 1.30
CA ALA A 67 -9.01 18.32 2.04
C ALA A 67 -8.94 19.01 3.41
N ALA A 68 -7.84 18.84 4.15
CA ALA A 68 -7.64 19.50 5.44
C ALA A 68 -7.55 21.03 5.33
N LEU A 69 -6.90 21.56 4.28
CA LEU A 69 -6.81 23.00 4.01
C LEU A 69 -8.17 23.59 3.57
N ILE A 70 -8.94 22.84 2.78
CA ILE A 70 -10.31 23.20 2.39
C ILE A 70 -11.22 23.30 3.62
N LEU A 71 -11.16 22.33 4.54
CA LEU A 71 -11.93 22.36 5.78
C LEU A 71 -11.50 23.50 6.70
N LEU A 72 -10.20 23.81 6.75
CA LEU A 72 -9.71 25.00 7.47
C LEU A 72 -10.27 26.29 6.86
N ALA A 73 -10.30 26.40 5.53
CA ALA A 73 -10.91 27.54 4.84
C ALA A 73 -12.41 27.66 5.16
N ALA A 74 -13.14 26.54 5.25
CA ALA A 74 -14.53 26.51 5.67
C ALA A 74 -14.72 27.03 7.11
N GLY A 75 -13.83 26.61 8.03
CA GLY A 75 -13.77 27.11 9.40
C GLY A 75 -13.57 28.62 9.48
N LEU A 76 -12.56 29.11 8.77
CA LEU A 76 -12.23 30.54 8.70
C LEU A 76 -13.35 31.36 8.05
N GLN A 77 -14.01 30.84 7.03
CA GLN A 77 -15.17 31.49 6.41
C GLN A 77 -16.36 31.59 7.38
N SER A 78 -16.65 30.52 8.12
CA SER A 78 -17.71 30.50 9.12
C SER A 78 -17.45 31.53 10.23
N ALA A 79 -16.21 31.60 10.74
CA ALA A 79 -15.82 32.60 11.74
C ALA A 79 -15.85 34.03 11.18
N ARG A 80 -15.42 34.22 9.92
CA ARG A 80 -15.51 35.53 9.25
C ARG A 80 -16.95 36.01 9.15
N HIS A 81 -17.91 35.11 8.92
CA HIS A 81 -19.33 35.45 8.88
C HIS A 81 -19.83 36.01 10.22
N VAL A 82 -19.43 35.40 11.34
CA VAL A 82 -19.76 35.89 12.69
C VAL A 82 -19.13 37.26 12.94
N ALA A 83 -17.84 37.45 12.58
CA ALA A 83 -17.17 38.74 12.70
C ALA A 83 -17.80 39.83 11.82
N MET A 84 -18.28 39.48 10.61
CA MET A 84 -19.00 40.42 9.74
C MET A 84 -20.35 40.83 10.36
N TRP A 85 -21.05 39.91 11.01
CA TRP A 85 -22.27 40.24 11.75
C TRP A 85 -21.98 41.23 12.90
N ARG A 86 -20.93 40.98 13.71
CA ARG A 86 -20.51 41.89 14.79
C ARG A 86 -20.13 43.29 14.27
N ALA A 87 -19.39 43.34 13.17
CA ALA A 87 -18.98 44.61 12.55
C ALA A 87 -20.19 45.42 12.04
N ARG A 88 -21.20 44.74 11.47
CA ARG A 88 -22.45 45.39 11.03
C ARG A 88 -23.29 45.88 12.22
N ALA A 89 -23.40 45.08 13.28
CA ALA A 89 -24.12 45.45 14.49
C ALA A 89 -23.53 46.69 15.18
N LEU A 90 -22.20 46.87 15.12
CA LEU A 90 -21.51 48.06 15.63
C LEU A 90 -21.68 49.28 14.70
N ALA A 91 -21.65 49.09 13.38
CA ALA A 91 -21.68 50.18 12.39
C ALA A 91 -23.09 50.77 12.15
N ALA A 92 -24.14 49.98 12.34
CA ALA A 92 -25.52 50.42 12.23
C ALA A 92 -26.38 49.65 13.25
N PRO A 93 -26.80 50.28 14.37
CA PRO A 93 -27.83 49.67 15.21
C PRO A 93 -29.08 49.50 14.35
N VAL A 94 -29.64 48.28 14.34
CA VAL A 94 -30.75 47.90 13.46
C VAL A 94 -31.89 48.90 13.61
N ALA A 95 -32.03 49.82 12.65
CA ALA A 95 -33.24 50.61 12.52
C ALA A 95 -34.39 49.64 12.27
N ALA A 96 -35.45 49.79 13.08
CA ALA A 96 -36.68 49.03 12.94
C ALA A 96 -37.17 49.05 11.49
N ASP A 97 -37.68 47.89 11.06
CA ASP A 97 -38.29 47.61 9.76
C ASP A 97 -38.84 48.86 9.06
N SER A 98 -38.11 49.35 8.05
CA SER A 98 -38.74 50.15 7.02
C SER A 98 -39.29 49.16 6.00
N PRO A 99 -40.62 49.03 5.84
CA PRO A 99 -41.17 48.22 4.77
C PRO A 99 -40.71 48.88 3.48
N ALA A 100 -39.80 48.21 2.76
CA ALA A 100 -39.40 48.66 1.45
C ALA A 100 -40.66 48.76 0.60
N THR A 101 -40.97 49.99 0.21
CA THR A 101 -42.00 50.37 -0.74
C THR A 101 -41.88 49.49 -1.98
N ALA A 102 -42.78 48.53 -2.12
CA ALA A 102 -43.04 47.84 -3.37
C ALA A 102 -43.72 48.84 -4.31
N GLN A 103 -42.93 49.57 -5.08
CA GLN A 103 -43.40 50.35 -6.23
C GLN A 103 -42.64 49.92 -7.48
N ALA A 104 -43.44 49.63 -8.52
CA ALA A 104 -43.11 49.64 -9.96
C ALA A 104 -42.26 48.46 -10.49
N LEU A 105 -42.58 47.77 -11.60
CA LEU A 105 -43.50 48.04 -12.71
C LEU A 105 -43.98 46.72 -13.35
N ASP A 106 -45.21 46.76 -13.84
CA ASP A 106 -45.79 45.87 -14.84
C ASP A 106 -44.97 45.87 -16.15
N GLU A 107 -45.12 44.79 -16.93
CA GLU A 107 -44.50 44.46 -18.24
C GLU A 107 -43.17 43.69 -18.20
N THR A 108 -43.23 42.42 -17.79
CA THR A 108 -42.13 41.45 -18.02
C THR A 108 -42.63 40.14 -18.64
N GLY A 109 -41.88 39.61 -19.61
CA GLY A 109 -42.21 38.41 -20.40
C GLY A 109 -42.31 37.14 -19.55
N TRP A 110 -42.89 36.05 -20.09
CA TRP A 110 -43.03 34.78 -19.35
C TRP A 110 -41.68 34.21 -18.88
N TYR A 111 -40.60 34.45 -19.65
CA TYR A 111 -39.23 34.07 -19.32
C TYR A 111 -38.69 34.86 -18.12
N GLU A 112 -38.89 36.18 -18.09
CA GLU A 112 -38.50 37.03 -16.96
C GLU A 112 -39.31 36.68 -15.70
N ARG A 113 -40.60 36.34 -15.83
CA ARG A 113 -41.42 35.84 -14.70
C ARG A 113 -40.97 34.48 -14.17
N LEU A 114 -40.47 33.59 -15.03
CA LEU A 114 -39.88 32.32 -14.62
C LEU A 114 -38.56 32.54 -13.89
N LEU A 115 -37.70 33.42 -14.43
CA LEU A 115 -36.43 33.81 -13.81
C LEU A 115 -36.65 34.52 -12.48
N THR A 116 -37.63 35.42 -12.35
CA THR A 116 -37.95 36.07 -11.07
C THR A 116 -38.53 35.08 -10.08
N ARG A 117 -39.40 34.14 -10.48
CA ARG A 117 -39.86 33.08 -9.55
C ARG A 117 -38.74 32.16 -9.09
N LEU A 118 -37.83 31.76 -9.99
CA LEU A 118 -36.65 30.96 -9.63
C LEU A 118 -35.68 31.76 -8.76
N SER A 119 -35.49 33.04 -9.05
CA SER A 119 -34.70 33.99 -8.26
C SER A 119 -35.31 34.18 -6.88
N ASP A 120 -36.58 34.51 -6.77
CA ASP A 120 -37.32 34.74 -5.51
C ASP A 120 -37.42 33.47 -4.68
N SER A 121 -37.62 32.32 -5.31
CA SER A 121 -37.59 31.01 -4.63
C SER A 121 -36.19 30.68 -4.15
N GLY A 122 -35.17 30.94 -4.96
CA GLY A 122 -33.76 30.80 -4.58
C GLY A 122 -33.36 31.76 -3.46
N GLU A 123 -33.85 32.99 -3.49
CA GLU A 123 -33.58 34.02 -2.50
C GLU A 123 -34.31 33.72 -1.19
N SER A 124 -35.54 33.22 -1.26
CA SER A 124 -36.30 32.71 -0.11
C SER A 124 -35.60 31.50 0.54
N LEU A 125 -35.15 30.53 -0.26
CA LEU A 125 -34.36 29.38 0.21
C LEU A 125 -33.03 29.82 0.82
N VAL A 126 -32.32 30.77 0.22
CA VAL A 126 -31.06 31.31 0.73
C VAL A 126 -31.27 32.14 2.00
N ARG A 127 -32.40 32.86 2.15
CA ARG A 127 -32.77 33.55 3.39
C ARG A 127 -33.12 32.56 4.50
N HIS A 128 -33.76 31.43 4.16
CA HIS A 128 -34.16 30.40 5.13
C HIS A 128 -32.97 29.53 5.59
N ILE A 129 -32.18 29.01 4.64
CA ILE A 129 -31.00 28.16 4.90
C ILE A 129 -29.81 29.01 5.35
N GLY A 130 -29.70 30.24 4.86
CA GLY A 130 -28.59 31.16 5.06
C GLY A 130 -27.33 30.81 4.30
N SER A 131 -26.70 31.84 3.74
CA SER A 131 -25.49 31.70 2.91
C SER A 131 -24.33 30.99 3.63
N SER A 132 -24.15 31.21 4.94
CA SER A 132 -23.09 30.58 5.73
C SER A 132 -23.22 29.05 5.82
N THR A 133 -24.45 28.53 5.88
CA THR A 133 -24.73 27.09 5.93
C THR A 133 -24.47 26.43 4.58
N LEU A 134 -24.90 27.06 3.48
CA LEU A 134 -24.67 26.56 2.12
C LEU A 134 -23.17 26.48 1.80
N TRP A 135 -22.40 27.51 2.16
CA TRP A 135 -20.95 27.49 1.99
C TRP A 135 -20.27 26.41 2.83
N LEU A 136 -20.67 26.23 4.09
CA LEU A 136 -20.11 25.18 4.95
C LEU A 136 -20.40 23.79 4.37
N ALA A 137 -21.63 23.55 3.91
CA ALA A 137 -22.00 22.30 3.23
C ALA A 137 -21.18 22.09 1.96
N GLY A 138 -21.03 23.13 1.12
CA GLY A 138 -20.26 23.06 -0.12
C GLY A 138 -18.80 22.66 0.10
N TRP A 139 -18.12 23.31 1.05
CA TRP A 139 -16.74 22.94 1.40
C TRP A 139 -16.61 21.53 1.99
N ALA A 140 -17.57 21.14 2.84
CA ALA A 140 -17.59 19.80 3.42
C ALA A 140 -17.78 18.73 2.34
N VAL A 141 -18.74 18.91 1.42
CA VAL A 141 -18.97 18.01 0.28
C VAL A 141 -17.73 17.95 -0.61
N LEU A 142 -17.10 19.09 -0.92
CA LEU A 142 -15.87 19.11 -1.71
C LEU A 142 -14.75 18.30 -1.04
N ALA A 143 -14.54 18.48 0.27
CA ALA A 143 -13.56 17.69 1.01
C ALA A 143 -13.88 16.18 1.00
N LEU A 144 -15.16 15.80 1.13
CA LEU A 144 -15.59 14.40 1.04
C LEU A 144 -15.33 13.80 -0.33
N ILE A 145 -15.59 14.54 -1.41
CA ILE A 145 -15.31 14.11 -2.79
C ILE A 145 -13.82 13.88 -2.96
N VAL A 146 -12.98 14.82 -2.51
CA VAL A 146 -11.51 14.69 -2.59
C VAL A 146 -11.02 13.45 -1.85
N ILE A 147 -11.44 13.24 -0.59
CA ILE A 147 -11.02 12.08 0.20
C ILE A 147 -11.49 10.78 -0.47
N ARG A 148 -12.74 10.74 -0.95
CA ARG A 148 -13.31 9.55 -1.60
C ARG A 148 -12.62 9.21 -2.92
N ALA A 149 -12.18 10.21 -3.68
CA ALA A 149 -11.46 10.02 -4.95
C ALA A 149 -10.09 9.37 -4.74
N PHE A 150 -9.39 9.73 -3.65
CA PHE A 150 -8.01 9.30 -3.40
C PHE A 150 -7.86 8.23 -2.31
N TRP A 151 -8.97 7.63 -1.85
CA TRP A 151 -8.95 6.58 -0.84
C TRP A 151 -8.62 5.22 -1.45
N ASN A 152 -7.37 4.77 -1.27
CA ASN A 152 -6.94 3.45 -1.72
C ASN A 152 -5.97 2.79 -0.73
N LEU A 153 -6.37 1.68 -0.10
CA LEU A 153 -5.53 0.94 0.86
C LEU A 153 -4.57 -0.06 0.20
N THR A 154 -4.67 -0.30 -1.11
CA THR A 154 -3.83 -1.25 -1.85
C THR A 154 -2.55 -0.62 -2.43
N LEU A 155 -2.26 0.64 -2.10
CA LEU A 155 -1.06 1.35 -2.55
C LEU A 155 0.22 0.61 -2.15
N SER A 156 1.10 0.39 -3.13
CA SER A 156 2.42 -0.21 -2.94
C SER A 156 3.46 0.82 -2.47
N GLY A 157 4.57 0.33 -1.91
CA GLY A 157 5.73 1.16 -1.61
C GLY A 157 6.30 1.77 -2.88
N SER A 158 6.60 3.07 -2.85
CA SER A 158 7.23 3.79 -3.97
C SER A 158 8.50 4.46 -3.47
N ASP A 159 9.53 4.49 -4.32
CA ASP A 159 10.75 5.24 -4.06
C ASP A 159 10.63 6.62 -4.71
N LEU A 160 10.48 7.65 -3.87
CA LEU A 160 10.32 9.04 -4.29
C LEU A 160 11.55 9.90 -3.96
N SER A 161 12.61 9.30 -3.41
CA SER A 161 13.69 9.96 -2.64
C SER A 161 13.83 11.49 -2.82
N THR A 162 14.29 11.98 -3.97
CA THR A 162 14.54 13.42 -4.19
C THR A 162 13.28 14.29 -4.23
N SER A 163 12.24 13.86 -4.95
CA SER A 163 10.99 14.63 -5.08
C SER A 163 10.17 14.56 -3.78
N GLY A 164 10.16 13.39 -3.13
CA GLY A 164 9.58 13.18 -1.81
C GLY A 164 10.18 14.10 -0.76
N ASN A 165 11.50 14.23 -0.72
CA ASN A 165 12.20 15.13 0.22
C ASN A 165 11.88 16.62 -0.02
N LEU A 166 11.82 17.04 -1.28
CA LEU A 166 11.47 18.42 -1.63
C LEU A 166 10.06 18.77 -1.17
N VAL A 167 9.06 17.96 -1.54
CA VAL A 167 7.67 18.20 -1.17
C VAL A 167 7.45 18.04 0.33
N GLY A 168 8.09 17.04 0.96
CA GLY A 168 8.07 16.86 2.41
C GLY A 168 8.59 18.10 3.14
N SER A 169 9.64 18.75 2.63
CA SER A 169 10.16 20.01 3.18
C SER A 169 9.20 21.18 3.01
N ILE A 170 8.50 21.27 1.87
CA ILE A 170 7.46 22.28 1.64
C ILE A 170 6.29 22.07 2.61
N LEU A 171 5.85 20.83 2.83
CA LEU A 171 4.79 20.50 3.80
C LEU A 171 5.21 20.87 5.23
N LEU A 172 6.48 20.65 5.61
CA LEU A 172 7.01 21.09 6.91
C LEU A 172 6.99 22.62 7.05
N LEU A 173 7.37 23.35 6.00
CA LEU A 173 7.34 24.82 6.02
C LEU A 173 5.92 25.36 6.16
N LEU A 174 4.96 24.76 5.44
CA LEU A 174 3.53 25.06 5.61
C LEU A 174 3.03 24.72 7.02
N ALA A 175 3.43 23.56 7.56
CA ALA A 175 3.09 23.15 8.92
C ALA A 175 3.65 24.12 9.97
N PHE A 176 4.86 24.64 9.77
CA PHE A 176 5.44 25.68 10.63
C PHE A 176 4.63 26.98 10.58
N GLY A 177 4.23 27.43 9.40
CA GLY A 177 3.34 28.60 9.25
C GLY A 177 2.00 28.41 9.98
N LEU A 178 1.40 27.22 9.87
CA LEU A 178 0.18 26.87 10.61
C LEU A 178 0.41 26.77 12.11
N LEU A 179 1.58 26.30 12.56
CA LEU A 179 1.93 26.27 13.99
C LEU A 179 1.95 27.68 14.57
N VAL A 180 2.54 28.65 13.87
CA VAL A 180 2.54 30.07 14.30
C VAL A 180 1.11 30.60 14.41
N ILE A 181 0.26 30.30 13.43
CA ILE A 181 -1.16 30.70 13.44
C ILE A 181 -1.92 30.03 14.60
N GLU A 182 -1.67 28.74 14.88
CA GLU A 182 -2.27 28.00 15.99
C GLU A 182 -1.87 28.59 17.35
N ARG A 183 -0.60 28.95 17.52
CA ARG A 183 -0.09 29.62 18.73
C ARG A 183 -0.67 31.02 18.89
N GLN A 184 -0.86 31.74 17.80
CA GLN A 184 -1.51 33.04 17.83
C GLN A 184 -3.00 32.91 18.23
N LEU A 185 -3.76 31.99 17.62
CA LEU A 185 -5.17 31.79 17.94
C LEU A 185 -5.38 31.26 19.36
N SER A 186 -4.50 30.39 19.86
CA SER A 186 -4.61 29.85 21.22
C SER A 186 -4.23 30.86 22.32
N SER A 187 -3.50 31.93 21.99
CA SER A 187 -3.15 33.00 22.93
C SER A 187 -4.14 34.17 22.94
N GLU A 188 -5.13 34.18 22.04
CA GLU A 188 -6.16 35.21 22.04
C GLU A 188 -7.14 35.04 23.21
N PRO A 189 -7.43 36.11 23.98
CA PRO A 189 -8.41 36.02 25.07
C PRO A 189 -9.82 35.73 24.55
N GLU A 190 -10.55 34.84 25.22
CA GLU A 190 -11.93 34.46 24.85
C GLU A 190 -12.89 35.68 24.75
N GLY A 191 -12.61 36.75 25.50
CA GLY A 191 -13.37 38.00 25.44
C GLY A 191 -13.21 38.78 24.13
N GLN A 192 -12.11 38.58 23.40
CA GLN A 192 -11.81 39.24 22.13
C GLN A 192 -12.29 38.40 20.93
N SER A 193 -12.11 37.08 20.98
CA SER A 193 -12.46 36.16 19.89
C SER A 193 -12.93 34.80 20.45
N PRO A 194 -14.24 34.60 20.68
CA PRO A 194 -14.75 33.32 21.18
C PRO A 194 -14.56 32.18 20.15
N GLU A 195 -14.37 32.49 18.86
CA GLU A 195 -14.10 31.50 17.81
C GLU A 195 -12.65 30.98 17.81
N ALA A 196 -11.69 31.70 18.41
CA ALA A 196 -10.26 31.43 18.25
C ALA A 196 -9.87 30.03 18.75
N GLY A 197 -10.46 29.57 19.86
CA GLY A 197 -10.23 28.23 20.38
C GLY A 197 -10.65 27.12 19.41
N ALA A 198 -11.83 27.24 18.79
CA ALA A 198 -12.31 26.26 17.82
C ALA A 198 -11.49 26.28 16.52
N LEU A 199 -11.11 27.47 16.05
CA LEU A 199 -10.23 27.62 14.88
C LEU A 199 -8.83 27.04 15.13
N ALA A 200 -8.27 27.23 16.32
CA ALA A 200 -6.97 26.65 16.69
C ALA A 200 -6.98 25.11 16.58
N GLN A 201 -8.09 24.45 16.96
CA GLN A 201 -8.22 23.00 16.81
C GLN A 201 -8.30 22.56 15.34
N LEU A 202 -8.97 23.33 14.47
CA LEU A 202 -8.98 23.05 13.03
C LEU A 202 -7.59 23.23 12.42
N VAL A 203 -6.86 24.29 12.79
CA VAL A 203 -5.47 24.50 12.36
C VAL A 203 -4.59 23.34 12.83
N ARG A 204 -4.80 22.84 14.05
CA ARG A 204 -4.06 21.69 14.60
C ARG A 204 -4.36 20.41 13.82
N MET A 205 -5.60 20.16 13.43
CA MET A 205 -5.95 19.04 12.54
C MET A 205 -5.19 19.14 11.22
N THR A 206 -5.21 20.31 10.56
CA THR A 206 -4.46 20.52 9.32
C THR A 206 -2.96 20.32 9.51
N LEU A 207 -2.40 20.82 10.62
CA LEU A 207 -0.99 20.64 10.97
C LEU A 207 -0.63 19.15 11.12
N ILE A 208 -1.46 18.36 11.78
CA ILE A 208 -1.23 16.90 11.92
C ILE A 208 -1.22 16.22 10.56
N VAL A 209 -2.19 16.55 9.69
CA VAL A 209 -2.24 15.97 8.34
C VAL A 209 -0.98 16.32 7.53
N LEU A 210 -0.51 17.57 7.59
CA LEU A 210 0.72 17.98 6.90
C LEU A 210 1.98 17.30 7.47
N LEU A 211 2.09 17.19 8.80
CA LEU A 211 3.25 16.56 9.45
C LEU A 211 3.32 15.07 9.15
N VAL A 212 2.19 14.35 9.23
CA VAL A 212 2.18 12.92 8.90
C VAL A 212 2.38 12.73 7.39
N GLY A 213 1.83 13.60 6.54
CA GLY A 213 2.11 13.60 5.10
C GLY A 213 3.61 13.77 4.80
N ALA A 214 4.29 14.72 5.45
CA ALA A 214 5.73 14.91 5.31
C ALA A 214 6.53 13.68 5.80
N LEU A 215 6.15 13.11 6.94
CA LEU A 215 6.75 11.87 7.46
C LEU A 215 6.62 10.73 6.45
N CYS A 216 5.44 10.54 5.85
CA CYS A 216 5.23 9.49 4.85
C CYS A 216 6.11 9.68 3.61
N LEU A 217 6.36 10.93 3.18
CA LEU A 217 7.23 11.21 2.04
C LEU A 217 8.71 10.94 2.36
N PHE A 218 9.21 11.36 3.53
CA PHE A 218 10.60 11.13 3.94
C PHE A 218 10.95 9.65 4.13
N PHE A 219 9.98 8.85 4.57
CA PHE A 219 10.19 7.42 4.82
C PHE A 219 9.65 6.51 3.70
N SER A 220 9.25 7.08 2.56
CA SER A 220 8.82 6.30 1.39
C SER A 220 9.97 5.41 0.88
N SER A 221 9.67 4.14 0.61
CA SER A 221 10.57 3.21 -0.09
C SER A 221 9.77 2.06 -0.70
N ALA A 222 10.34 1.37 -1.69
CA ALA A 222 9.74 0.19 -2.31
C ALA A 222 9.44 -0.93 -1.29
N ASP A 223 10.36 -1.18 -0.36
CA ASP A 223 10.25 -2.30 0.61
C ASP A 223 9.29 -2.03 1.78
N ARG A 224 8.83 -0.79 1.97
CA ARG A 224 8.04 -0.39 3.14
C ARG A 224 6.64 0.06 2.74
N VAL A 225 5.64 -0.73 3.11
CA VAL A 225 4.22 -0.45 2.80
C VAL A 225 3.56 0.48 3.83
N TRP A 226 4.15 0.63 5.02
CA TRP A 226 3.56 1.40 6.11
C TRP A 226 3.38 2.91 5.80
N PRO A 227 4.28 3.62 5.08
CA PRO A 227 4.09 5.04 4.78
C PRO A 227 2.87 5.28 3.89
N ALA A 228 2.64 4.40 2.92
CA ALA A 228 1.47 4.44 2.05
C ALA A 228 0.17 4.22 2.82
N ARG A 229 0.12 3.20 3.67
CA ARG A 229 -1.05 2.92 4.52
C ARG A 229 -1.33 4.06 5.49
N LEU A 230 -0.28 4.60 6.13
CA LEU A 230 -0.41 5.73 7.05
C LEU A 230 -0.92 6.98 6.32
N ALA A 231 -0.38 7.29 5.14
CA ALA A 231 -0.82 8.44 4.34
C ALA A 231 -2.32 8.37 4.01
N VAL A 232 -2.84 7.19 3.64
CA VAL A 232 -4.28 7.00 3.37
C VAL A 232 -5.10 7.12 4.66
N LEU A 233 -4.68 6.45 5.73
CA LEU A 233 -5.39 6.45 7.01
C LEU A 233 -5.45 7.84 7.67
N THR A 234 -4.48 8.72 7.43
CA THR A 234 -4.57 10.11 7.91
C THR A 234 -5.80 10.85 7.37
N GLY A 235 -6.32 10.45 6.21
CA GLY A 235 -7.54 10.97 5.62
C GLY A 235 -8.79 10.75 6.49
N LEU A 236 -8.78 9.83 7.45
CA LEU A 236 -9.87 9.65 8.41
C LEU A 236 -10.13 10.88 9.28
N LEU A 237 -9.09 11.66 9.59
CA LEU A 237 -9.22 12.89 10.38
C LEU A 237 -10.02 13.98 9.65
N PRO A 238 -9.62 14.45 8.45
CA PRO A 238 -10.42 15.40 7.69
C PRO A 238 -11.77 14.81 7.25
N LEU A 239 -11.87 13.48 7.00
CA LEU A 239 -13.15 12.82 6.70
C LEU A 239 -14.15 13.00 7.84
N GLY A 240 -13.72 12.72 9.07
CA GLY A 240 -14.56 12.89 10.25
C GLY A 240 -15.04 14.33 10.41
N VAL A 241 -14.13 15.30 10.31
CA VAL A 241 -14.46 16.74 10.42
C VAL A 241 -15.43 17.18 9.30
N ALA A 242 -15.23 16.71 8.07
CA ALA A 242 -16.11 17.01 6.94
C ALA A 242 -17.54 16.46 7.15
N LEU A 243 -17.67 15.21 7.61
CA LEU A 243 -18.97 14.62 7.97
C LEU A 243 -19.65 15.42 9.08
N GLU A 244 -18.89 15.87 10.07
CA GLU A 244 -19.39 16.68 11.17
C GLU A 244 -19.88 18.06 10.71
N PHE A 245 -19.16 18.70 9.79
CA PHE A 245 -19.56 19.98 9.17
C PHE A 245 -20.82 19.83 8.32
N LEU A 246 -20.92 18.75 7.54
CA LEU A 246 -22.11 18.46 6.74
C LEU A 246 -23.32 18.21 7.63
N LEU A 247 -23.17 17.40 8.69
CA LEU A 247 -24.22 17.16 9.67
C LEU A 247 -24.64 18.48 10.36
N ARG A 248 -23.69 19.33 10.75
CA ARG A 248 -24.01 20.64 11.33
C ARG A 248 -24.71 21.56 10.35
N ALA A 249 -24.32 21.57 9.08
CA ALA A 249 -24.99 22.35 8.05
C ALA A 249 -26.46 21.92 7.92
N VAL A 250 -26.73 20.61 7.85
CA VAL A 250 -28.09 20.05 7.82
C VAL A 250 -28.87 20.44 9.08
N LEU A 251 -28.30 20.22 10.26
CA LEU A 251 -28.98 20.54 11.53
C LEU A 251 -29.22 22.05 11.72
N SER A 252 -28.41 22.91 11.11
CA SER A 252 -28.58 24.36 11.18
C SER A 252 -29.81 24.87 10.40
N VAL A 253 -30.36 24.06 9.48
CA VAL A 253 -31.61 24.36 8.76
C VAL A 253 -32.82 24.30 9.70
N PHE A 254 -32.76 23.42 10.71
CA PHE A 254 -33.84 23.25 11.68
C PHE A 254 -33.73 24.18 12.90
N SER A 255 -32.70 25.03 12.96
CA SER A 255 -32.51 25.98 14.07
C SER A 255 -33.13 27.34 13.71
N PRO A 256 -33.98 27.93 14.58
CA PRO A 256 -34.55 29.25 14.33
C PRO A 256 -33.44 30.31 14.27
N ARG A 257 -33.54 31.21 13.27
CA ARG A 257 -32.60 32.32 13.05
C ARG A 257 -33.26 33.62 13.42
N THR A 258 -32.82 34.21 14.52
CA THR A 258 -33.22 35.55 14.94
C THR A 258 -32.11 36.53 14.55
N PRO A 259 -32.35 37.51 13.65
CA PRO A 259 -31.34 38.47 13.20
C PRO A 259 -30.68 39.28 14.32
N ARG A 260 -31.35 39.39 15.47
CA ARG A 260 -30.93 40.11 16.67
C ARG A 260 -29.98 39.35 17.59
N LEU A 261 -29.90 38.01 17.45
CA LEU A 261 -29.00 37.18 18.27
C LEU A 261 -27.67 36.94 17.54
N GLU A 262 -26.59 36.98 18.31
CA GLU A 262 -25.25 36.65 17.82
C GLU A 262 -25.19 35.20 17.24
N PRO A 263 -24.80 35.05 15.95
CA PRO A 263 -24.74 33.73 15.32
C PRO A 263 -23.64 32.86 15.95
N ARG A 264 -23.92 31.56 16.11
CA ARG A 264 -22.90 30.59 16.55
C ARG A 264 -21.96 30.24 15.40
N LEU A 265 -20.71 29.94 15.74
CA LEU A 265 -19.76 29.31 14.82
C LEU A 265 -20.30 27.94 14.38
N LEU A 266 -20.67 27.81 13.11
CA LEU A 266 -21.21 26.56 12.55
C LEU A 266 -20.11 25.52 12.32
N ALA A 267 -18.89 25.99 12.04
CA ALA A 267 -17.73 25.15 11.75
C ALA A 267 -16.89 24.83 12.99
N ALA A 268 -17.47 24.75 14.19
CA ALA A 268 -16.80 24.06 15.29
C ALA A 268 -16.74 22.55 14.98
N SER A 269 -15.77 21.81 15.50
CA SER A 269 -15.69 20.34 15.33
C SER A 269 -15.27 19.69 16.65
N PHE A 270 -16.05 18.70 17.07
CA PHE A 270 -15.80 17.83 18.20
C PHE A 270 -14.57 16.95 17.93
N ILE A 271 -14.45 16.43 16.71
CA ILE A 271 -13.30 15.61 16.30
C ILE A 271 -12.01 16.43 16.36
N ALA A 272 -12.05 17.68 15.93
CA ALA A 272 -10.92 18.58 16.07
C ALA A 272 -10.61 18.91 17.55
N ASP A 273 -11.63 19.11 18.39
CA ASP A 273 -11.43 19.43 19.81
C ASP A 273 -10.84 18.26 20.62
N LEU A 274 -10.99 17.02 20.13
CA LEU A 274 -10.31 15.85 20.69
C LEU A 274 -8.77 15.92 20.56
N LEU A 275 -8.26 16.73 19.62
CA LEU A 275 -6.82 16.93 19.39
C LEU A 275 -6.18 17.95 20.36
N ARG A 276 -6.97 18.50 21.28
CA ARG A 276 -6.46 19.41 22.32
C ARG A 276 -5.52 18.67 23.26
N TRP A 277 -4.34 19.25 23.51
CA TRP A 277 -3.38 18.73 24.49
C TRP A 277 -3.52 19.50 25.80
N PRO A 278 -3.66 18.83 26.96
CA PRO A 278 -3.69 17.38 27.17
C PRO A 278 -5.01 16.73 26.69
N PRO A 279 -4.99 15.48 26.18
CA PRO A 279 -6.16 14.82 25.63
C PRO A 279 -7.23 14.62 26.70
N ARG A 280 -8.40 15.22 26.48
CA ARG A 280 -9.54 15.19 27.42
C ARG A 280 -10.85 14.80 26.71
N PRO A 281 -10.91 13.63 26.04
CA PRO A 281 -12.09 13.18 25.27
C PRO A 281 -13.39 13.25 26.06
N LEU A 282 -13.36 12.76 27.30
CA LEU A 282 -14.53 12.69 28.16
C LEU A 282 -15.03 14.09 28.52
N LEU A 283 -14.13 15.05 28.77
CA LEU A 283 -14.53 16.42 29.06
C LEU A 283 -15.07 17.11 27.81
N ALA A 284 -14.48 16.89 26.63
CA ALA A 284 -15.02 17.43 25.38
C ALA A 284 -16.44 16.90 25.11
N LEU A 285 -16.64 15.59 25.26
CA LEU A 285 -17.94 14.95 25.07
C LEU A 285 -18.97 15.46 26.08
N GLN A 286 -18.55 15.60 27.33
CA GLN A 286 -19.37 16.13 28.41
C GLN A 286 -19.75 17.60 28.16
N HIS A 287 -18.82 18.45 27.71
CA HIS A 287 -19.12 19.84 27.38
C HIS A 287 -20.09 19.93 26.21
N GLU A 288 -19.94 19.10 25.18
CA GLU A 288 -20.86 19.07 24.03
C GLU A 288 -22.27 18.59 24.46
N LEU A 289 -22.36 17.52 25.24
CA LEU A 289 -23.64 16.99 25.74
C LEU A 289 -24.34 17.95 26.70
N HIS A 290 -23.58 18.61 27.58
CA HIS A 290 -24.12 19.61 28.49
C HIS A 290 -24.58 20.87 27.74
N ASN A 291 -23.74 21.43 26.86
CA ASN A 291 -24.07 22.66 26.14
C ASN A 291 -25.22 22.49 25.14
N ARG A 292 -25.43 21.28 24.62
CA ARG A 292 -26.40 21.02 23.54
C ARG A 292 -27.68 20.34 24.01
N PHE A 293 -27.59 19.41 24.96
CA PHE A 293 -28.73 18.63 25.44
C PHE A 293 -29.04 18.89 26.93
N GLY A 294 -28.22 19.66 27.64
CA GLY A 294 -28.38 19.91 29.08
C GLY A 294 -28.07 18.67 29.94
N ILE A 295 -27.52 17.60 29.36
CA ILE A 295 -27.27 16.34 30.06
C ILE A 295 -25.97 16.48 30.87
N ASP A 296 -26.07 16.45 32.21
CA ASP A 296 -24.90 16.46 33.09
C ASP A 296 -24.37 15.04 33.34
N LEU A 297 -23.39 14.63 32.54
CA LEU A 297 -22.74 13.31 32.69
C LEU A 297 -21.80 13.21 33.91
N ARG A 298 -21.53 14.31 34.64
CA ARG A 298 -20.64 14.28 35.84
C ARG A 298 -21.14 13.30 36.90
N GLN A 299 -22.45 13.08 36.95
CA GLN A 299 -23.11 12.25 37.96
C GLN A 299 -23.05 10.75 37.62
N ILE A 300 -22.57 10.37 36.43
CA ILE A 300 -22.57 8.98 35.98
C ILE A 300 -21.22 8.32 36.32
N TRP A 301 -21.19 7.56 37.41
CA TRP A 301 -20.03 6.80 37.88
C TRP A 301 -19.42 5.87 36.81
N ALA A 302 -20.22 5.39 35.86
CA ALA A 302 -19.80 4.47 34.79
C ALA A 302 -18.62 5.00 33.94
N PHE A 303 -18.56 6.30 33.62
CA PHE A 303 -17.45 6.84 32.81
C PHE A 303 -16.12 6.87 33.55
N THR A 304 -16.15 7.05 34.87
CA THR A 304 -14.95 7.04 35.71
C THR A 304 -14.45 5.61 35.91
N TYR A 305 -15.38 4.66 36.05
CA TYR A 305 -15.07 3.24 36.05
C TYR A 305 -14.47 2.77 34.72
N MET A 306 -15.07 3.12 33.56
CA MET A 306 -14.54 2.81 32.24
C MET A 306 -13.11 3.33 32.05
N ARG A 307 -12.83 4.60 32.45
CA ARG A 307 -11.46 5.16 32.37
C ARG A 307 -10.45 4.35 33.18
N ARG A 308 -10.85 3.88 34.37
CA ARG A 308 -9.99 3.11 35.27
C ARG A 308 -9.78 1.67 34.79
N ALA A 309 -10.82 1.06 34.22
CA ALA A 309 -10.80 -0.32 33.75
C ALA A 309 -10.22 -0.49 32.33
N PHE A 310 -10.24 0.55 31.50
CA PHE A 310 -9.78 0.47 30.11
C PHE A 310 -8.31 0.04 29.98
N LEU A 311 -7.40 0.69 30.71
CA LEU A 311 -5.97 0.36 30.64
C LEU A 311 -5.64 -1.07 31.10
N PRO A 312 -6.13 -1.58 32.26
CA PRO A 312 -5.85 -2.96 32.65
C PRO A 312 -6.50 -3.97 31.72
N VAL A 313 -7.72 -3.73 31.23
CA VAL A 313 -8.36 -4.63 30.25
C VAL A 313 -7.56 -4.66 28.95
N LEU A 314 -7.15 -3.49 28.44
CA LEU A 314 -6.31 -3.40 27.24
C LEU A 314 -4.98 -4.13 27.44
N ALA A 315 -4.35 -4.00 28.61
CA ALA A 315 -3.10 -4.69 28.94
C ALA A 315 -3.29 -6.22 28.96
N VAL A 316 -4.39 -6.72 29.53
CA VAL A 316 -4.72 -8.15 29.53
C VAL A 316 -4.98 -8.66 28.12
N VAL A 317 -5.75 -7.94 27.31
CA VAL A 317 -6.01 -8.30 25.90
C VAL A 317 -4.71 -8.31 25.10
N ALA A 318 -3.85 -7.31 25.27
CA ALA A 318 -2.55 -7.25 24.62
C ALA A 318 -1.63 -8.39 25.07
N ALA A 319 -1.60 -8.73 26.36
CA ALA A 319 -0.84 -9.85 26.89
C ALA A 319 -1.34 -11.20 26.36
N LEU A 320 -2.66 -11.36 26.22
CA LEU A 320 -3.27 -12.58 25.64
C LEU A 320 -2.95 -12.69 24.15
N GLY A 321 -3.06 -11.59 23.40
CA GLY A 321 -2.65 -11.54 21.99
C GLY A 321 -1.16 -11.82 21.80
N TRP A 322 -0.33 -11.31 22.71
CA TRP A 322 1.10 -11.61 22.74
C TRP A 322 1.36 -13.09 23.03
N ALA A 323 0.68 -13.70 24.01
CA ALA A 323 0.81 -15.11 24.32
C ALA A 323 0.37 -16.02 23.14
N LEU A 324 -0.71 -15.64 22.44
CA LEU A 324 -1.19 -16.35 21.26
C LEU A 324 -0.20 -16.35 20.10
N SER A 325 0.76 -15.41 20.06
CA SER A 325 1.82 -15.42 19.04
C SER A 325 2.75 -16.64 19.12
N GLY A 326 2.74 -17.36 20.24
CA GLY A 326 3.49 -18.62 20.41
C GLY A 326 2.73 -19.87 19.92
N VAL A 327 1.47 -19.74 19.50
CA VAL A 327 0.69 -20.87 18.96
C VAL A 327 0.94 -20.96 17.46
N HIS A 328 1.39 -22.12 16.99
CA HIS A 328 1.75 -22.36 15.60
C HIS A 328 1.01 -23.59 15.05
N GLU A 329 0.44 -23.45 13.86
CA GLU A 329 -0.17 -24.54 13.11
C GLU A 329 0.76 -24.94 11.95
N ILE A 330 1.07 -26.24 11.85
CA ILE A 330 1.95 -26.78 10.82
C ILE A 330 1.12 -27.69 9.90
N PRO A 331 1.17 -27.47 8.57
CA PRO A 331 0.40 -28.26 7.61
C PRO A 331 0.89 -29.71 7.52
N MET A 332 0.05 -30.60 7.00
CA MET A 332 0.35 -32.05 6.86
C MET A 332 1.61 -32.34 6.03
N GLN A 333 1.85 -31.53 5.01
CA GLN A 333 3.01 -31.58 4.13
C GLN A 333 4.17 -30.67 4.58
N GLY A 334 4.16 -30.20 5.84
CA GLY A 334 5.18 -29.33 6.40
C GLY A 334 5.80 -29.85 7.69
N ARG A 335 6.94 -29.26 8.04
CA ARG A 335 7.62 -29.33 9.33
C ARG A 335 7.92 -27.90 9.78
N GLY A 336 8.03 -27.70 11.08
CA GLY A 336 8.39 -26.40 11.65
C GLY A 336 9.66 -26.53 12.48
N ILE A 337 10.75 -25.88 12.08
CA ILE A 337 11.93 -25.79 12.95
C ILE A 337 11.66 -24.75 14.01
N TYR A 338 11.58 -25.18 15.26
CA TYR A 338 11.38 -24.29 16.40
C TYR A 338 12.71 -23.70 16.88
N GLU A 339 12.80 -22.37 16.77
CA GLU A 339 13.88 -21.55 17.28
C GLU A 339 13.50 -20.96 18.64
N ARG A 340 14.41 -21.10 19.60
CA ARG A 340 14.32 -20.45 20.90
C ARG A 340 15.49 -19.49 21.06
N PHE A 341 15.21 -18.19 21.18
CA PHE A 341 16.22 -17.11 21.15
C PHE A 341 17.19 -17.23 19.96
N GLY A 342 16.68 -17.63 18.79
CA GLY A 342 17.45 -17.82 17.56
C GLY A 342 18.30 -19.09 17.49
N LYS A 343 18.19 -20.00 18.47
CA LYS A 343 18.82 -21.34 18.39
C LYS A 343 17.78 -22.38 18.00
N PRO A 344 18.01 -23.21 16.97
CA PRO A 344 17.10 -24.30 16.65
C PRO A 344 17.18 -25.38 17.74
N VAL A 345 16.04 -25.74 18.31
CA VAL A 345 15.95 -26.71 19.42
C VAL A 345 15.28 -28.00 18.96
N GLU A 346 14.18 -27.89 18.24
CA GLU A 346 13.31 -29.02 17.91
C GLU A 346 12.66 -28.82 16.54
N VAL A 347 12.28 -29.92 15.89
CA VAL A 347 11.51 -29.90 14.65
C VAL A 347 10.10 -30.42 14.97
N PHE A 348 9.12 -29.54 14.83
CA PHE A 348 7.72 -29.85 14.99
C PHE A 348 7.16 -30.53 13.73
N GLY A 349 6.46 -31.65 13.94
CA GLY A 349 5.69 -32.30 12.89
C GLY A 349 4.35 -31.60 12.60
N PRO A 350 3.52 -32.15 11.71
CA PRO A 350 2.20 -31.61 11.41
C PRO A 350 1.30 -31.52 12.65
N GLY A 351 0.52 -30.43 12.75
CA GLY A 351 -0.42 -30.20 13.84
C GLY A 351 -0.23 -28.87 14.56
N LEU A 352 -0.88 -28.75 15.72
CA LEU A 352 -0.86 -27.54 16.54
C LEU A 352 0.23 -27.66 17.61
N HIS A 353 1.13 -26.67 17.65
CA HIS A 353 2.23 -26.60 18.60
C HIS A 353 2.23 -25.29 19.36
N VAL A 354 2.79 -25.31 20.56
CA VAL A 354 2.91 -24.13 21.43
C VAL A 354 4.37 -23.90 21.77
N GLY A 355 4.88 -22.74 21.40
CA GLY A 355 6.21 -22.25 21.73
C GLY A 355 6.16 -20.98 22.59
N LEU A 356 7.32 -20.39 22.80
CA LEU A 356 7.41 -19.07 23.42
C LEU A 356 6.85 -18.00 22.47
N PRO A 357 6.18 -16.96 22.99
CA PRO A 357 5.70 -15.87 22.17
C PRO A 357 6.87 -15.10 21.55
N TRP A 358 6.61 -14.45 20.42
CA TRP A 358 7.59 -13.59 19.75
C TRP A 358 8.04 -12.46 20.70
N PRO A 359 9.34 -12.10 20.79
CA PRO A 359 10.46 -12.52 19.94
C PRO A 359 11.28 -13.69 20.50
N PHE A 360 10.81 -14.36 21.57
CA PHE A 360 11.59 -15.39 22.26
C PHE A 360 11.52 -16.76 21.58
N GLY A 361 10.43 -17.02 20.86
CA GLY A 361 10.23 -18.19 20.03
C GLY A 361 9.90 -17.81 18.59
N ARG A 362 10.33 -18.63 17.63
CA ARG A 362 9.95 -18.55 16.22
C ARG A 362 9.88 -19.96 15.64
N VAL A 363 8.98 -20.18 14.68
CA VAL A 363 8.94 -21.43 13.90
C VAL A 363 9.25 -21.10 12.44
N LEU A 364 10.24 -21.76 11.88
CA LEU A 364 10.56 -21.71 10.46
C LEU A 364 9.89 -22.88 9.75
N ALA A 365 9.00 -22.59 8.80
CA ALA A 365 8.34 -23.62 8.01
C ALA A 365 9.33 -24.23 7.01
N VAL A 366 9.38 -25.56 6.98
CA VAL A 366 10.17 -26.38 6.06
C VAL A 366 9.24 -27.40 5.43
N GLU A 367 9.43 -27.69 4.16
CA GLU A 367 8.62 -28.65 3.45
C GLU A 367 8.89 -30.09 3.92
N ASN A 368 7.87 -30.95 3.82
CA ASN A 368 7.96 -32.33 4.22
C ASN A 368 7.48 -33.24 3.08
N GLY A 369 8.42 -33.82 2.34
CA GLY A 369 8.11 -34.77 1.27
C GLY A 369 7.56 -34.15 -0.01
N VAL A 370 7.63 -32.82 -0.16
CA VAL A 370 7.33 -32.13 -1.42
C VAL A 370 8.45 -32.45 -2.42
N VAL A 371 8.05 -32.84 -3.63
CA VAL A 371 8.98 -33.19 -4.71
C VAL A 371 9.11 -32.00 -5.65
N HIS A 372 10.34 -31.63 -5.93
CA HIS A 372 10.71 -30.54 -6.82
C HIS A 372 11.44 -31.07 -8.04
N GLU A 373 11.24 -30.38 -9.17
CA GLU A 373 11.95 -30.62 -10.40
C GLU A 373 12.85 -29.42 -10.71
N LEU A 374 14.11 -29.69 -11.01
CA LEU A 374 15.11 -28.67 -11.31
C LEU A 374 15.87 -28.99 -12.59
N ALA A 375 15.80 -28.09 -13.56
CA ALA A 375 16.65 -28.14 -14.76
C ALA A 375 18.05 -27.58 -14.49
N THR A 376 19.06 -28.11 -15.20
CA THR A 376 20.47 -27.72 -15.04
C THR A 376 20.75 -26.27 -15.50
N SER A 377 20.02 -25.75 -16.49
CA SER A 377 20.02 -24.34 -16.89
C SER A 377 18.61 -23.77 -16.79
N VAL A 378 18.52 -22.47 -16.48
CA VAL A 378 17.30 -21.66 -16.60
C VAL A 378 17.78 -20.37 -17.24
N SER A 379 17.24 -20.05 -18.42
CA SER A 379 17.46 -18.73 -19.01
C SER A 379 16.84 -17.68 -18.09
N ALA A 380 17.57 -16.59 -17.83
CA ALA A 380 17.14 -15.50 -16.95
C ALA A 380 15.83 -14.80 -17.38
N ALA A 381 15.24 -15.19 -18.51
CA ALA A 381 13.97 -14.70 -19.02
C ALA A 381 12.74 -15.25 -18.25
N ASP A 382 12.87 -16.34 -17.50
CA ASP A 382 11.72 -17.12 -16.99
C ASP A 382 11.47 -16.99 -15.48
N ALA A 383 11.80 -15.85 -14.87
CA ALA A 383 11.09 -15.40 -13.67
C ALA A 383 9.67 -14.86 -14.00
N ALA A 384 9.27 -14.92 -15.28
CA ALA A 384 7.91 -14.67 -15.72
C ALA A 384 7.06 -15.92 -15.50
N GLU A 385 5.89 -15.73 -14.88
CA GLU A 385 4.88 -16.73 -14.55
C GLU A 385 4.76 -17.82 -15.65
N GLN A 386 5.02 -19.08 -15.28
CA GLN A 386 4.58 -20.22 -16.08
C GLN A 386 3.06 -20.20 -16.12
N THR A 387 2.49 -19.54 -17.13
CA THR A 387 1.08 -19.67 -17.48
C THR A 387 0.82 -21.15 -17.74
N LEU A 388 -0.04 -21.76 -16.92
CA LEU A 388 -0.48 -23.14 -17.11
C LEU A 388 -1.14 -23.24 -18.49
N ASP A 389 -0.50 -23.94 -19.42
CA ASP A 389 -1.07 -24.18 -20.73
C ASP A 389 -2.36 -25.00 -20.62
N PRO A 390 -3.41 -24.70 -21.41
CA PRO A 390 -4.65 -25.47 -21.41
C PRO A 390 -4.38 -26.94 -21.75
N ALA A 391 -5.04 -27.87 -21.04
CA ALA A 391 -4.86 -29.31 -21.24
C ALA A 391 -5.22 -29.79 -22.67
N GLU A 392 -6.10 -29.08 -23.36
CA GLU A 392 -6.56 -29.36 -24.74
C GLU A 392 -5.88 -28.46 -25.80
N GLY A 393 -4.77 -27.80 -25.45
CA GLY A 393 -4.01 -26.93 -26.34
C GLY A 393 -2.99 -27.67 -27.21
N PRO A 394 -2.35 -26.99 -28.18
CA PRO A 394 -1.15 -27.52 -28.82
C PRO A 394 -0.08 -27.82 -27.76
N PRO A 395 0.77 -28.84 -27.97
CA PRO A 395 1.82 -29.17 -27.00
C PRO A 395 2.71 -27.94 -26.76
N PRO A 396 3.09 -27.70 -25.50
CA PRO A 396 3.88 -26.53 -25.15
C PRO A 396 5.22 -26.54 -25.89
N GLY A 397 5.72 -25.36 -26.26
CA GLY A 397 7.00 -25.23 -26.96
C GLY A 397 8.17 -25.84 -26.18
N SER A 398 8.07 -25.88 -24.85
CA SER A 398 9.02 -26.55 -23.95
C SER A 398 9.09 -28.08 -24.12
N ALA A 399 8.08 -28.71 -24.72
CA ALA A 399 8.05 -30.14 -25.00
C ALA A 399 8.63 -30.52 -26.37
N ASN A 400 9.01 -29.55 -27.22
CA ASN A 400 9.73 -29.85 -28.45
C ASN A 400 11.08 -30.52 -28.12
N ARG A 401 11.46 -31.57 -28.85
CA ARG A 401 12.71 -32.34 -28.65
C ARG A 401 13.53 -32.49 -29.94
N LEU A 402 13.24 -31.68 -30.96
CA LEU A 402 13.88 -31.77 -32.26
C LEU A 402 15.28 -31.14 -32.22
N TRP A 403 16.28 -31.82 -32.80
CA TRP A 403 17.68 -31.40 -32.74
C TRP A 403 17.98 -30.10 -33.49
N ASP A 404 17.10 -29.65 -34.39
CA ASP A 404 17.25 -28.42 -35.16
C ASP A 404 16.73 -27.17 -34.41
N ALA A 405 16.12 -27.37 -33.24
CA ALA A 405 15.64 -26.31 -32.36
C ALA A 405 16.51 -26.24 -31.08
N SER A 406 16.65 -25.03 -30.54
CA SER A 406 17.25 -24.84 -29.22
C SER A 406 16.20 -25.07 -28.14
N HIS A 407 16.51 -25.89 -27.15
CA HIS A 407 15.61 -26.17 -26.02
C HIS A 407 15.84 -25.17 -24.88
N ILE A 408 14.77 -24.77 -24.18
CA ILE A 408 14.79 -23.72 -23.15
C ILE A 408 15.71 -24.09 -21.96
N ASN A 409 15.79 -25.39 -21.65
CA ASN A 409 16.55 -25.95 -20.53
C ASN A 409 17.86 -26.63 -20.95
N GLU A 410 18.32 -26.41 -22.19
CA GLU A 410 19.56 -27.02 -22.64
C GLU A 410 20.78 -26.27 -22.09
N LYS A 411 21.85 -27.02 -21.85
CA LYS A 411 23.16 -26.48 -21.50
C LYS A 411 24.21 -27.04 -22.45
N SER A 412 24.97 -26.14 -23.08
CA SER A 412 26.12 -26.53 -23.90
C SER A 412 27.28 -26.98 -23.02
N GLN A 413 27.84 -28.14 -23.34
CA GLN A 413 28.95 -28.77 -22.62
C GLN A 413 30.03 -29.20 -23.61
N VAL A 414 31.28 -29.16 -23.14
CA VAL A 414 32.44 -29.62 -23.91
C VAL A 414 32.68 -31.10 -23.62
N ILE A 415 32.89 -31.88 -24.67
CA ILE A 415 33.20 -33.32 -24.63
C ILE A 415 34.51 -33.60 -25.34
N ALA A 416 35.13 -34.74 -25.02
CA ALA A 416 36.32 -35.22 -25.71
C ALA A 416 35.98 -35.72 -27.12
N SER A 417 36.88 -35.53 -28.06
CA SER A 417 36.74 -36.02 -29.43
C SER A 417 38.08 -36.54 -29.95
N SER A 418 38.06 -37.72 -30.56
CA SER A 418 39.23 -38.31 -31.21
C SER A 418 38.99 -38.40 -32.72
N ALA A 419 39.90 -37.83 -33.50
CA ALA A 419 39.91 -37.96 -34.95
C ALA A 419 41.27 -38.52 -35.40
N GLY A 420 41.37 -39.85 -35.48
CA GLY A 420 42.64 -40.55 -35.69
C GLY A 420 43.58 -40.39 -34.50
N ASP A 421 44.82 -39.96 -34.73
CA ASP A 421 45.83 -39.72 -33.68
C ASP A 421 45.69 -38.35 -32.98
N LYS A 422 44.69 -37.53 -33.35
CA LYS A 422 44.52 -36.18 -32.81
C LYS A 422 43.38 -36.10 -31.80
N GLN A 423 43.71 -35.65 -30.59
CA GLN A 423 42.74 -35.27 -29.57
C GLN A 423 42.19 -33.87 -29.87
N SER A 424 40.88 -33.72 -29.73
CA SER A 424 40.13 -32.48 -29.98
C SER A 424 38.95 -32.40 -29.02
N PHE A 425 38.23 -31.28 -29.06
CA PHE A 425 37.02 -31.07 -28.26
C PHE A 425 35.83 -30.84 -29.19
N GLN A 426 34.66 -31.33 -28.79
CA GLN A 426 33.38 -31.04 -29.42
C GLN A 426 32.43 -30.42 -28.40
N ILE A 427 31.38 -29.77 -28.88
CA ILE A 427 30.32 -29.19 -28.04
C ILE A 427 29.05 -30.00 -28.27
N VAL A 428 28.37 -30.33 -27.17
CA VAL A 428 27.04 -30.94 -27.18
C VAL A 428 26.09 -30.12 -26.32
N ASN A 429 24.82 -30.07 -26.70
CA ASN A 429 23.75 -29.57 -25.86
C ASN A 429 23.15 -30.75 -25.10
N MET A 430 22.93 -30.57 -23.79
CA MET A 430 22.25 -31.55 -22.96
C MET A 430 21.09 -30.93 -22.21
N ASP A 431 20.04 -31.73 -22.02
CA ASP A 431 18.94 -31.43 -21.12
C ASP A 431 18.93 -32.48 -20.00
N VAL A 432 19.26 -32.02 -18.79
CA VAL A 432 19.33 -32.85 -17.59
C VAL A 432 18.48 -32.23 -16.51
N ARG A 433 17.60 -33.06 -15.94
CA ARG A 433 16.68 -32.70 -14.87
C ARG A 433 16.97 -33.50 -13.61
N PHE A 434 16.87 -32.81 -12.48
CA PHE A 434 17.06 -33.35 -11.16
C PHE A 434 15.73 -33.27 -10.41
N VAL A 435 15.22 -34.44 -10.01
CA VAL A 435 14.04 -34.55 -9.17
C VAL A 435 14.53 -34.73 -7.74
N TYR A 436 14.20 -33.79 -6.85
CA TYR A 436 14.71 -33.78 -5.49
C TYR A 436 13.62 -33.48 -4.47
N ARG A 437 13.91 -33.76 -3.20
CA ARG A 437 13.13 -33.31 -2.05
C ARG A 437 14.05 -32.98 -0.88
N ILE A 438 13.54 -32.25 0.10
CA ILE A 438 14.18 -32.19 1.41
C ILE A 438 14.00 -33.56 2.08
N GLY A 439 15.08 -34.08 2.66
CA GLY A 439 15.09 -35.41 3.28
C GLY A 439 14.05 -35.53 4.40
N LEU A 440 13.55 -36.75 4.60
CA LEU A 440 12.46 -37.02 5.54
C LEU A 440 12.88 -37.07 7.01
N THR A 441 14.11 -36.71 7.36
CA THR A 441 14.60 -36.70 8.73
C THR A 441 14.67 -35.29 9.28
N ASP A 442 14.55 -35.15 10.60
CA ASP A 442 14.62 -33.82 11.24
C ASP A 442 15.99 -33.17 11.08
N ALA A 443 17.04 -33.99 11.02
CA ALA A 443 18.39 -33.55 10.70
C ALA A 443 18.46 -32.96 9.28
N ALA A 444 17.81 -33.59 8.29
CA ALA A 444 17.77 -33.06 6.92
C ALA A 444 17.00 -31.73 6.84
N ALA A 445 15.89 -31.60 7.57
CA ALA A 445 15.16 -30.32 7.66
C ALA A 445 16.05 -29.21 8.22
N MET A 446 16.77 -29.47 9.32
CA MET A 446 17.73 -28.51 9.89
C MET A 446 18.86 -28.17 8.92
N ALA A 447 19.49 -29.18 8.34
CA ALA A 447 20.59 -29.03 7.39
C ALA A 447 20.19 -28.18 6.17
N SER A 448 19.00 -28.43 5.62
CA SER A 448 18.45 -27.70 4.48
C SER A 448 18.22 -26.21 4.76
N THR A 449 17.92 -25.85 6.00
CA THR A 449 17.63 -24.46 6.40
C THR A 449 18.87 -23.70 6.84
N TYR A 450 19.80 -24.35 7.53
CA TYR A 450 20.96 -23.66 8.14
C TYR A 450 22.27 -23.82 7.38
N ASN A 451 22.43 -24.87 6.59
CA ASN A 451 23.67 -25.10 5.83
C ASN A 451 23.58 -24.58 4.38
N SER A 452 22.36 -24.30 3.90
CA SER A 452 22.11 -23.83 2.53
C SER A 452 21.22 -22.60 2.52
N ALA A 453 21.67 -21.52 1.88
CA ALA A 453 20.85 -20.32 1.69
C ALA A 453 19.84 -20.48 0.53
N ASP A 454 20.21 -21.25 -0.50
CA ASP A 454 19.40 -21.51 -1.69
C ASP A 454 19.71 -22.92 -2.22
N ILE A 455 18.78 -23.85 -1.98
CA ILE A 455 18.89 -25.26 -2.36
C ILE A 455 18.92 -25.43 -3.89
N PRO A 456 17.98 -24.88 -4.68
CA PRO A 456 18.05 -24.91 -6.13
C PRO A 456 19.40 -24.47 -6.71
N SER A 457 19.95 -23.36 -6.23
CA SER A 457 21.26 -22.87 -6.71
C SER A 457 22.41 -23.79 -6.30
N LEU A 458 22.35 -24.39 -5.11
CA LEU A 458 23.33 -25.37 -4.66
C LEU A 458 23.32 -26.63 -5.53
N ILE A 459 22.14 -27.19 -5.80
CA ILE A 459 21.99 -28.37 -6.66
C ILE A 459 22.50 -28.04 -8.06
N ARG A 460 22.10 -26.90 -8.64
CA ARG A 460 22.50 -26.48 -9.99
C ARG A 460 24.01 -26.33 -10.14
N SER A 461 24.67 -25.69 -9.17
CA SER A 461 26.12 -25.48 -9.19
C SER A 461 26.89 -26.79 -8.99
N THR A 462 26.41 -27.66 -8.10
CA THR A 462 26.98 -28.99 -7.86
C THR A 462 26.83 -29.89 -9.08
N ALA A 463 25.62 -29.98 -9.63
CA ALA A 463 25.32 -30.70 -10.86
C ALA A 463 26.17 -30.21 -12.03
N SER A 464 26.28 -28.89 -12.22
CA SER A 464 27.10 -28.30 -13.27
C SER A 464 28.57 -28.72 -13.16
N ARG A 465 29.13 -28.73 -11.95
CA ARG A 465 30.51 -29.19 -11.72
C ARG A 465 30.69 -30.66 -12.08
N VAL A 466 29.77 -31.51 -11.60
CA VAL A 466 29.78 -32.96 -11.87
C VAL A 466 29.67 -33.23 -13.37
N LEU A 467 28.69 -32.62 -14.04
CA LEU A 467 28.47 -32.75 -15.48
C LEU A 467 29.69 -32.29 -16.28
N VAL A 468 30.30 -31.16 -15.95
CA VAL A 468 31.50 -30.67 -16.64
C VAL A 468 32.65 -31.68 -16.53
N HIS A 469 32.87 -32.22 -15.33
CA HIS A 469 33.96 -33.15 -15.10
C HIS A 469 33.71 -34.50 -15.80
N ASP A 470 32.50 -35.04 -15.70
CA ASP A 470 32.16 -36.35 -16.29
C ASP A 470 32.23 -36.29 -17.82
N PHE A 471 31.62 -35.27 -18.43
CA PHE A 471 31.55 -35.13 -19.90
C PHE A 471 32.90 -34.81 -20.54
N ALA A 472 33.80 -34.11 -19.83
CA ALA A 472 35.14 -33.83 -20.35
C ALA A 472 35.96 -35.11 -20.64
N SER A 473 35.58 -36.24 -20.02
CA SER A 473 36.25 -37.53 -20.17
C SER A 473 35.60 -38.47 -21.19
N ARG A 474 34.41 -38.12 -21.71
CA ARG A 474 33.61 -38.97 -22.59
C ARG A 474 33.59 -38.43 -24.02
N THR A 475 33.41 -39.34 -24.97
CA THR A 475 33.22 -39.04 -26.39
C THR A 475 31.73 -39.02 -26.78
N LEU A 476 31.42 -38.45 -27.94
CA LEU A 476 30.04 -38.33 -28.42
C LEU A 476 29.36 -39.71 -28.59
N ASP A 477 30.09 -40.69 -29.12
CA ASP A 477 29.56 -42.05 -29.34
C ASP A 477 29.24 -42.76 -28.01
N GLU A 478 30.02 -42.50 -26.95
CA GLU A 478 29.74 -43.03 -25.61
C GLU A 478 28.48 -42.40 -25.00
N LEU A 479 28.24 -41.11 -25.26
CA LEU A 479 27.07 -40.38 -24.75
C LEU A 479 25.77 -40.73 -25.49
N LEU A 480 25.86 -41.07 -26.78
CA LEU A 480 24.71 -41.42 -27.62
C LEU A 480 24.46 -42.94 -27.71
N GLY A 481 25.43 -43.77 -27.32
CA GLY A 481 25.38 -45.23 -27.40
C GLY A 481 24.76 -45.92 -26.17
N GLU A 482 25.11 -47.20 -25.98
CA GLU A 482 24.53 -48.07 -24.93
C GLU A 482 24.79 -47.57 -23.49
N GLN A 483 25.88 -46.82 -23.29
CA GLN A 483 26.27 -46.28 -21.97
C GLN A 483 25.37 -45.15 -21.46
N ARG A 484 24.47 -44.60 -22.29
CA ARG A 484 23.51 -43.56 -21.90
C ARG A 484 22.62 -43.99 -20.72
N SER A 485 22.28 -45.27 -20.63
CA SER A 485 21.40 -45.81 -19.58
C SER A 485 22.01 -45.74 -18.17
N GLY A 486 23.33 -45.87 -18.04
CA GLY A 486 24.04 -45.75 -16.76
C GLY A 486 24.42 -44.31 -16.40
N LEU A 487 24.57 -43.44 -17.41
CA LEU A 487 25.03 -42.05 -17.24
C LEU A 487 24.19 -41.26 -16.22
N ALA A 488 22.86 -41.39 -16.27
CA ALA A 488 21.97 -40.69 -15.36
C ALA A 488 22.15 -41.11 -13.89
N ASP A 489 22.36 -42.40 -13.64
CA ASP A 489 22.59 -42.96 -12.31
C ASP A 489 23.97 -42.56 -11.77
N ASP A 490 25.00 -42.58 -12.61
CA ASP A 490 26.35 -42.14 -12.27
C ASP A 490 26.38 -40.66 -11.87
N ILE A 491 25.77 -39.79 -12.68
CA ILE A 491 25.63 -38.35 -12.38
C ILE A 491 24.85 -38.15 -11.09
N GLY A 492 23.73 -38.85 -10.93
CA GLY A 492 22.88 -38.76 -9.74
C GLY A 492 23.62 -39.11 -8.46
N LYS A 493 24.37 -40.22 -8.47
CA LYS A 493 25.20 -40.65 -7.33
C LYS A 493 26.31 -39.64 -7.02
N ALA A 494 27.00 -39.13 -8.03
CA ALA A 494 28.06 -38.14 -7.84
C ALA A 494 27.53 -36.82 -7.26
N VAL A 495 26.40 -36.32 -7.77
CA VAL A 495 25.74 -35.12 -7.23
C VAL A 495 25.25 -35.35 -5.81
N GLN A 496 24.61 -36.49 -5.53
CA GLN A 496 24.12 -36.82 -4.20
C GLN A 496 25.27 -36.95 -3.18
N ALA A 497 26.41 -37.53 -3.57
CA ALA A 497 27.59 -37.64 -2.72
C ALA A 497 28.17 -36.26 -2.36
N ASP A 498 28.22 -35.34 -3.33
CA ASP A 498 28.65 -33.97 -3.07
C ASP A 498 27.65 -33.21 -2.17
N LEU A 499 26.35 -33.37 -2.38
CA LEU A 499 25.31 -32.78 -1.53
C LEU A 499 25.36 -33.31 -0.09
N GLN A 500 25.65 -34.61 0.10
CA GLN A 500 25.86 -35.22 1.42
C GLN A 500 27.11 -34.68 2.10
N ARG A 501 28.21 -34.49 1.36
CA ARG A 501 29.45 -33.91 1.89
C ARG A 501 29.25 -32.47 2.38
N LEU A 502 28.34 -31.74 1.75
CA LEU A 502 27.96 -30.39 2.15
C LEU A 502 26.89 -30.35 3.24
N ASP A 503 26.42 -31.52 3.70
CA ASP A 503 25.32 -31.65 4.66
C ASP A 503 24.12 -30.76 4.26
N SER A 504 23.66 -30.91 3.01
CA SER A 504 22.60 -30.05 2.46
C SER A 504 21.20 -30.42 2.94
N GLY A 505 21.02 -31.62 3.51
CA GLY A 505 19.70 -32.16 3.85
C GLY A 505 18.82 -32.51 2.63
N VAL A 506 19.39 -32.50 1.42
CA VAL A 506 18.66 -32.78 0.18
C VAL A 506 18.82 -34.24 -0.24
N GLU A 507 17.71 -34.83 -0.67
CA GLU A 507 17.64 -36.16 -1.26
C GLU A 507 17.25 -36.05 -2.74
N LEU A 508 18.11 -36.56 -3.61
CA LEU A 508 17.88 -36.68 -5.03
C LEU A 508 17.11 -37.99 -5.29
N LEU A 509 15.90 -37.86 -5.83
CA LEU A 509 15.01 -38.98 -6.13
C LEU A 509 15.29 -39.58 -7.50
N ALA A 510 15.56 -38.72 -8.49
CA ALA A 510 15.89 -39.14 -9.84
C ALA A 510 16.77 -38.11 -10.56
N THR A 511 17.62 -38.59 -11.45
CA THR A 511 18.28 -37.78 -12.48
C THR A 511 17.78 -38.26 -13.82
N VAL A 512 17.30 -37.35 -14.66
CA VAL A 512 16.73 -37.66 -15.97
C VAL A 512 17.53 -36.92 -17.03
N VAL A 513 18.16 -37.68 -17.93
CA VAL A 513 18.86 -37.14 -19.11
C VAL A 513 17.89 -37.22 -20.28
N GLU A 514 17.16 -36.13 -20.53
CA GLU A 514 16.09 -36.10 -21.52
C GLU A 514 16.66 -36.13 -22.94
N ALA A 515 17.68 -35.32 -23.22
CA ALA A 515 18.31 -35.25 -24.53
C ALA A 515 19.80 -34.92 -24.43
N ILE A 516 20.58 -35.50 -25.34
CA ILE A 516 21.96 -35.09 -25.67
C ILE A 516 22.02 -35.02 -27.18
N HIS A 517 22.40 -33.86 -27.72
CA HIS A 517 22.52 -33.67 -29.16
C HIS A 517 23.60 -32.64 -29.51
N PRO A 518 24.13 -32.67 -30.74
CA PRO A 518 24.95 -31.57 -31.25
C PRO A 518 24.16 -30.24 -31.23
N PRO A 519 24.84 -29.08 -31.18
CA PRO A 519 24.18 -27.78 -31.30
C PRO A 519 23.30 -27.72 -32.55
N ALA A 520 22.18 -27.01 -32.47
CA ALA A 520 21.18 -26.98 -33.55
C ALA A 520 21.76 -26.62 -34.93
N GLY A 521 22.72 -25.69 -34.98
CA GLY A 521 23.41 -25.31 -36.22
C GLY A 521 24.27 -26.42 -36.86
N ALA A 522 24.64 -27.46 -36.10
CA ALA A 522 25.44 -28.60 -36.55
C ALA A 522 24.63 -29.88 -36.78
N ALA A 523 23.34 -29.92 -36.36
CA ALA A 523 22.50 -31.12 -36.42
C ALA A 523 22.40 -31.72 -37.84
N ASN A 524 22.14 -30.88 -38.85
CA ASN A 524 22.04 -31.33 -40.24
C ASN A 524 23.35 -31.90 -40.80
N ALA A 525 24.49 -31.30 -40.44
CA ALA A 525 25.80 -31.81 -40.83
C ALA A 525 26.06 -33.18 -40.20
N TYR A 526 25.68 -33.35 -38.93
CA TYR A 526 25.81 -34.62 -38.22
C TYR A 526 24.95 -35.72 -38.86
N HIS A 527 23.68 -35.42 -39.15
CA HIS A 527 22.79 -36.34 -39.86
C HIS A 527 23.35 -36.74 -41.24
N ALA A 528 23.95 -35.81 -41.98
CA ALA A 528 24.57 -36.12 -43.27
C ALA A 528 25.76 -37.08 -43.14
N VAL A 529 26.62 -36.90 -42.12
CA VAL A 529 27.73 -37.81 -41.83
C VAL A 529 27.23 -39.20 -41.45
N GLN A 530 26.24 -39.28 -40.55
CA GLN A 530 25.63 -40.56 -40.15
C GLN A 530 24.98 -41.27 -41.35
N ALA A 531 24.23 -40.55 -42.18
CA ALA A 531 23.63 -41.10 -43.38
C ALA A 531 24.68 -41.64 -44.36
N ALA A 532 25.80 -40.94 -44.54
CA ALA A 532 26.90 -41.39 -45.38
C ALA A 532 27.58 -42.66 -44.82
N GLN A 533 27.82 -42.73 -43.50
CA GLN A 533 28.40 -43.91 -42.86
C GLN A 533 27.47 -45.13 -42.95
N ILE A 534 26.18 -44.96 -42.67
CA ILE A 534 25.17 -46.02 -42.81
C ILE A 534 25.12 -46.49 -44.27
N GLY A 535 25.13 -45.56 -45.23
CA GLY A 535 25.16 -45.87 -46.66
C GLY A 535 26.40 -46.68 -47.06
N ALA A 536 27.58 -46.29 -46.59
CA ALA A 536 28.82 -47.02 -46.83
C ALA A 536 28.77 -48.44 -46.23
N GLN A 537 28.30 -48.59 -44.99
CA GLN A 537 28.18 -49.89 -44.33
C GLN A 537 27.14 -50.79 -45.00
N ALA A 538 26.03 -50.23 -45.47
CA ALA A 538 25.01 -50.94 -46.24
C ALA A 538 25.58 -51.46 -47.56
N LEU A 539 26.36 -50.64 -48.28
CA LEU A 539 27.05 -51.06 -49.50
C LEU A 539 28.04 -52.20 -49.24
N ILE A 540 28.90 -52.07 -48.22
CA ILE A 540 29.86 -53.12 -47.84
C ILE A 540 29.12 -54.43 -47.50
N SER A 541 28.05 -54.34 -46.71
CA SER A 541 27.26 -55.51 -46.31
C SER A 541 26.59 -56.18 -47.51
N ARG A 542 26.09 -55.38 -48.46
CA ARG A 542 25.49 -55.88 -49.71
C ARG A 542 26.51 -56.59 -50.59
N GLU A 543 27.70 -56.00 -50.80
CA GLU A 543 28.74 -56.63 -51.62
C GLU A 543 29.30 -57.89 -50.94
N ARG A 544 29.40 -57.93 -49.61
CA ARG A 544 29.73 -59.16 -48.86
C ARG A 544 28.68 -60.24 -49.02
N GLY A 545 27.39 -59.87 -49.00
CA GLY A 545 26.29 -60.79 -49.30
C GLY A 545 26.40 -61.37 -50.71
N ALA A 546 26.54 -60.49 -51.72
CA ALA A 546 26.69 -60.90 -53.12
C ALA A 546 27.93 -61.76 -53.37
N ALA A 547 29.04 -61.50 -52.67
CA ALA A 547 30.25 -62.34 -52.75
C ALA A 547 30.02 -63.73 -52.13
N SER A 548 29.26 -63.81 -51.03
CA SER A 548 28.90 -65.08 -50.40
C SER A 548 27.96 -65.90 -51.28
N ASP A 549 26.98 -65.25 -51.92
CA ASP A 549 26.05 -65.89 -52.87
C ASP A 549 26.76 -66.44 -54.12
N LYS A 550 27.88 -65.84 -54.54
CA LYS A 550 28.70 -66.33 -55.67
C LYS A 550 29.70 -67.44 -55.28
N ALA A 551 29.97 -67.60 -53.98
CA ALA A 551 30.87 -68.61 -53.46
C ALA A 551 30.17 -69.94 -53.15
N ASN A 552 28.84 -69.92 -53.03
CA ASN A 552 27.95 -71.09 -53.02
C ASN A 552 27.48 -71.42 -54.44
#